data_AF-A0A1B9B956-F1
#
_entry.id   AF-A0A1B9B956-F1
#
_cell.length_a   1.000
_cell.length_b   1.000
_cell.length_c   1.000
_cell.angle_alpha   90.00
_cell.angle_beta   90.00
_cell.angle_gamma   90.00
#
_symmetry.space_group_name_H-M   'P 1'
#
loop_
_entity.id
_entity.type
_entity.pdbx_description
1 polymer ?
#
loop_
_entity_poly.entity_id
_entity_poly.type
_entity_poly.pdbx_seq_one_letter_code
_entity_poly.pdbx_strand_id
1 'polypeptide(L)'
;MKKILLSLLGGIIIGGSISYFFLDYEDSNYVILNYFGVDKKTVREWDFQFISNAGFIIIGVSILIYLIWTLFEKRYNTRKK
;
A
#
# COMPACT_ATOMS: atom_id res chain seq x y z
N MET A 1 2.93 -13.05 -16.50
CA MET A 1 1.63 -12.42 -16.16
C MET A 1 1.04 -12.96 -14.86
N LYS A 2 0.71 -14.27 -14.75
CA LYS A 2 0.13 -14.85 -13.52
C LYS A 2 0.94 -14.58 -12.24
N LYS A 3 2.26 -14.79 -12.29
CA LYS A 3 3.17 -14.55 -11.14
C LYS A 3 3.14 -13.10 -10.67
N ILE A 4 3.18 -12.13 -11.60
CA ILE A 4 3.17 -10.70 -11.28
C ILE A 4 1.84 -10.33 -10.61
N LEU A 5 0.71 -10.78 -11.18
CA LEU A 5 -0.62 -10.58 -10.59
C LEU A 5 -0.76 -11.19 -9.19
N LEU A 6 -0.29 -12.43 -9.00
CA LEU A 6 -0.31 -13.11 -7.70
C LEU A 6 0.60 -12.42 -6.67
N SER A 7 1.75 -11.92 -7.11
CA SER A 7 2.66 -11.17 -6.24
C SER A 7 2.07 -9.83 -5.82
N LEU A 8 1.37 -9.15 -6.75
CA LEU A 8 0.66 -7.91 -6.45
C LEU A 8 -0.53 -8.14 -5.51
N LEU A 9 -1.34 -9.17 -5.75
CA LEU A 9 -2.45 -9.55 -4.86
C LEU A 9 -1.94 -9.90 -3.46
N GLY A 10 -0.87 -10.70 -3.38
CA GLY A 10 -0.23 -11.02 -2.10
C GLY A 10 0.34 -9.78 -1.41
N GLY A 11 0.94 -8.86 -2.18
CA GLY A 11 1.45 -7.61 -1.66
C GLY A 11 0.36 -6.65 -1.18
N ILE A 12 -0.80 -6.60 -1.84
CA ILE A 12 -1.96 -5.82 -1.37
C ILE A 12 -2.48 -6.38 -0.05
N ILE A 13 -2.64 -7.70 0.07
CA ILE A 13 -3.16 -8.32 1.29
C ILE A 13 -2.16 -8.14 2.45
N ILE A 14 -0.90 -8.53 2.24
CA ILE A 14 0.12 -8.50 3.29
C ILE A 14 0.56 -7.06 3.58
N GLY A 15 0.90 -6.30 2.54
CA GLY A 15 1.32 -4.90 2.67
C GLY A 15 0.19 -3.99 3.18
N GLY A 16 -1.05 -4.24 2.78
CA GLY A 16 -2.22 -3.54 3.33
C GLY A 16 -2.42 -3.86 4.81
N SER A 17 -2.29 -5.12 5.21
CA SER A 17 -2.34 -5.51 6.63
C SER A 17 -1.23 -4.86 7.45
N ILE A 18 0.00 -4.85 6.96
CA ILE A 18 1.12 -4.15 7.61
C ILE A 18 0.81 -2.67 7.74
N SER A 19 0.31 -2.04 6.67
CA SER A 19 -0.02 -0.62 6.71
C SER A 19 -1.12 -0.34 7.75
N TYR A 20 -2.14 -1.17 7.82
CA TYR A 20 -3.23 -1.01 8.80
C TYR A 20 -2.78 -1.07 10.26
N PHE A 21 -1.79 -1.92 10.58
CA PHE A 21 -1.32 -2.09 11.96
C PHE A 21 -0.18 -1.15 12.36
N PHE A 22 0.62 -0.68 11.41
CA PHE A 22 1.88 0.03 11.68
C PHE A 22 1.93 1.47 11.19
N LEU A 23 1.05 1.89 10.27
CA LEU A 23 0.93 3.29 9.89
C LEU A 23 -0.17 3.96 10.70
N ASP A 24 0.15 5.11 11.28
CA ASP A 24 -0.83 5.99 11.89
C ASP A 24 -1.55 6.78 10.79
N TYR A 25 -2.89 6.75 10.83
CA TYR A 25 -3.72 7.58 9.96
C TYR A 25 -3.93 8.94 10.63
N GLU A 26 -3.47 10.01 9.99
CA GLU A 26 -3.66 11.38 10.45
C GLU A 26 -4.81 12.04 9.71
N ASP A 27 -5.79 12.54 10.46
CA ASP A 27 -6.94 13.22 9.89
C ASP A 27 -6.56 14.65 9.44
N SER A 28 -6.27 14.83 8.15
CA SER A 28 -5.83 16.10 7.55
C SER A 28 -6.96 17.11 7.31
N ASN A 29 -8.05 17.02 8.08
CA ASN A 29 -9.21 17.88 7.93
C ASN A 29 -8.94 19.28 8.48
N TYR A 30 -9.36 20.32 7.77
CA TYR A 30 -9.33 21.69 8.27
C TYR A 30 -10.66 22.41 8.09
N VAL A 31 -10.90 23.41 8.95
CA VAL A 31 -12.10 24.23 8.91
C VAL A 31 -11.74 25.61 8.40
N ILE A 32 -12.38 26.01 7.31
CA ILE A 32 -12.32 27.39 6.82
C ILE A 32 -13.46 28.18 7.46
N LEU A 33 -13.12 29.25 8.18
CA LEU A 33 -14.08 30.18 8.76
C LEU A 33 -14.46 31.25 7.74
N ASN A 34 -15.71 31.71 7.80
CA ASN A 34 -16.22 32.82 6.99
C ASN A 34 -15.99 32.65 5.47
N TYR A 35 -16.34 31.45 4.96
CA TYR A 35 -16.15 31.09 3.56
C TYR A 35 -17.39 31.47 2.74
N PHE A 36 -17.29 32.54 1.94
CA PHE A 36 -18.37 33.01 1.05
C PHE A 36 -19.74 33.19 1.75
N GLY A 37 -19.75 33.78 2.95
CA GLY A 37 -20.99 34.02 3.72
C GLY A 37 -21.51 32.80 4.47
N VAL A 38 -20.78 31.69 4.48
CA VAL A 38 -21.04 30.53 5.34
C VAL A 38 -20.11 30.57 6.55
N ASP A 39 -20.66 30.41 7.75
CA ASP A 39 -19.92 30.55 9.01
C ASP A 39 -18.71 29.61 9.08
N LYS A 40 -18.87 28.36 8.61
CA LYS A 40 -17.85 27.31 8.65
C LYS A 40 -17.97 26.38 7.44
N LYS A 41 -16.83 26.06 6.82
CA LYS A 41 -16.71 24.99 5.81
C LYS A 41 -15.63 24.01 6.23
N THR A 42 -15.99 22.76 6.46
CA THR A 42 -15.03 21.68 6.71
C THR A 42 -14.54 21.13 5.38
N VAL A 43 -13.22 21.13 5.17
CA VAL A 43 -12.57 20.47 4.05
C VAL A 43 -12.08 19.11 4.54
N ARG A 44 -12.51 18.06 3.84
CA ARG A 44 -12.04 16.70 4.09
C ARG A 44 -10.93 16.35 3.12
N GLU A 45 -9.73 16.15 3.63
CA GLU A 45 -8.58 15.74 2.82
C GLU A 45 -8.21 14.30 3.12
N TRP A 46 -7.71 13.62 2.09
CA TRP A 46 -7.19 12.28 2.25
C TRP A 46 -5.79 12.39 2.84
N ASP A 47 -5.45 11.51 3.78
CA ASP A 47 -4.09 11.41 4.29
C ASP A 47 -3.15 10.87 3.20
N PHE A 48 -2.59 11.80 2.41
CA PHE A 48 -1.69 11.48 1.31
C PHE A 48 -0.39 10.83 1.81
N GLN A 49 0.04 11.16 3.03
CA GLN A 49 1.23 10.56 3.64
C GLN A 49 0.97 9.09 3.97
N PHE A 50 -0.17 8.79 4.60
CA PHE A 50 -0.58 7.41 4.84
C PHE A 50 -0.69 6.62 3.52
N ILE A 51 -1.37 7.18 2.52
CA ILE A 51 -1.61 6.50 1.23
C ILE A 51 -0.30 6.21 0.50
N SER A 52 0.60 7.19 0.44
CA SER A 52 1.89 7.02 -0.24
C SER A 52 2.78 6.00 0.49
N ASN A 53 2.87 6.08 1.82
CA ASN A 53 3.64 5.13 2.63
C ASN A 53 3.08 3.70 2.50
N ALA A 54 1.75 3.54 2.60
CA ALA A 54 1.10 2.25 2.38
C ALA A 54 1.35 1.70 0.97
N GLY A 55 1.32 2.58 -0.04
CA GLY A 55 1.66 2.24 -1.42
C GLY A 55 3.09 1.69 -1.56
N PHE A 56 4.08 2.35 -0.93
CA PHE A 56 5.46 1.87 -0.94
C PHE A 56 5.62 0.51 -0.26
N ILE A 57 4.93 0.29 0.86
CA ILE A 57 4.93 -1.00 1.57
C ILE A 57 4.35 -2.09 0.67
N ILE A 58 3.19 -1.86 0.05
CA ILE A 58 2.53 -2.82 -0.85
C ILE A 58 3.45 -3.18 -2.03
N ILE A 59 4.10 -2.19 -2.65
CA ILE A 59 5.04 -2.41 -3.76
C ILE A 59 6.24 -3.21 -3.27
N GLY A 60 6.85 -2.84 -2.14
CA GLY A 60 8.00 -3.53 -1.57
C GLY A 60 7.70 -4.99 -1.26
N VAL A 61 6.57 -5.28 -0.62
CA VAL A 61 6.12 -6.64 -0.32
C VAL A 61 5.83 -7.42 -1.62
N SER A 62 5.19 -6.80 -2.61
CA SER A 62 4.94 -7.43 -3.91
C SER A 62 6.23 -7.87 -4.60
N ILE A 63 7.26 -7.01 -4.58
CA ILE A 63 8.58 -7.33 -5.14
C ILE A 63 9.22 -8.49 -4.37
N LEU A 64 9.18 -8.48 -3.04
CA LEU A 64 9.71 -9.56 -2.21
C LEU A 64 9.05 -10.90 -2.53
N ILE A 65 7.72 -10.95 -2.63
CA ILE A 65 6.99 -12.16 -3.00
C ILE A 65 7.43 -12.67 -4.37
N TYR A 66 7.54 -11.77 -5.35
CA TYR A 66 7.97 -12.12 -6.70
C TYR A 66 9.39 -12.70 -6.73
N LEU A 67 10.32 -12.09 -6.00
CA LEU A 67 11.71 -12.53 -5.89
C LEU A 67 11.82 -13.89 -5.21
N ILE A 68 11.16 -14.07 -4.07
CA ILE A 68 11.13 -15.33 -3.33
C ILE A 68 10.62 -16.45 -4.24
N TRP A 69 9.49 -16.24 -4.91
CA TRP A 69 8.94 -17.22 -5.84
C TRP A 69 9.94 -17.57 -6.96
N THR A 70 10.55 -16.56 -7.56
CA THR A 70 11.53 -16.74 -8.65
C THR A 70 12.76 -17.54 -8.19
N LEU A 71 13.24 -17.32 -6.97
CA LEU A 71 14.32 -18.09 -6.38
C LEU A 71 13.93 -19.57 -6.14
N PHE A 72 12.70 -19.81 -5.66
CA PHE A 72 12.19 -21.17 -5.47
C PHE A 72 12.07 -21.93 -6.80
N GLU A 73 11.54 -21.30 -7.85
CA GLU A 73 11.47 -21.92 -9.18
C GLU A 73 12.85 -22.27 -9.73
N LYS A 74 13.83 -21.36 -9.59
CA LYS A 74 15.20 -21.62 -10.05
C LYS A 74 15.80 -22.83 -9.33
N ARG A 75 15.67 -22.92 -8.00
CA ARG A 75 16.16 -24.06 -7.21
C ARG A 75 15.45 -25.37 -7.55
N TYR A 76 14.14 -25.33 -7.75
CA TYR A 76 13.37 -26.52 -8.10
C TYR A 76 13.75 -27.05 -9.48
N ASN A 77 13.95 -26.17 -10.46
CA ASN A 77 14.35 -26.57 -11.81
C ASN A 77 15.77 -27.16 -11.84
N THR A 78 16.70 -26.63 -11.04
CA THR A 78 18.06 -27.20 -10.89
C THR A 78 18.06 -28.59 -10.25
N ARG A 79 17.11 -28.91 -9.35
CA ARG A 79 17.01 -30.25 -8.71
C ARG A 79 16.37 -31.32 -9.59
N LYS A 80 15.70 -30.93 -10.68
CA LYS A 80 15.02 -31.86 -11.60
C LYS A 80 15.89 -32.30 -12.78
N LYS A 81 17.09 -31.74 -12.91
CA LYS A 81 18.05 -32.01 -13.99
C LYS A 81 19.19 -32.86 -13.47
#